data_AF-U4V8N5-F1
#
_entry.id   AF-U4V8N5-F1
#
_cell.length_a   1.000
_cell.length_b   1.000
_cell.length_c   1.000
_cell.angle_alpha   90.00
_cell.angle_beta   90.00
_cell.angle_gamma   90.00
#
_symmetry.space_group_name_H-M   'P 1'
#
loop_
_entity.id
_entity.type
_entity.pdbx_description
1 polymer ?
#
loop_
_entity_poly.entity_id
_entity_poly.type
_entity_poly.pdbx_seq_one_letter_code
_entity_poly.pdbx_strand_id
1 'polypeptide(L)'
;MAERKYKVDKVAIRTEDGTKVELWTAPDGDQQLVMVLGKKALEFAEFHRNGIPEPEGLQLPHVLAKYYANERKLVTFPCSTKPNKYVYDPKYDFRSITFENQQPLQLNADTTIVHGLPSGFEPNPMDGFGLYYPLRFIFKVFEQTLGVEDITMCDDEHMSFKDGVVRFPIFKYHFVRTAINRAHRAALDFANDEKKSYLRK
;
A
#
# COMPACT_ATOMS: atom_id res chain seq x y z
N MET A 1 -32.54 9.16 -3.25
CA MET A 1 -31.47 8.49 -2.49
C MET A 1 -30.70 7.66 -3.50
N ALA A 2 -29.45 8.01 -3.79
CA ALA A 2 -28.65 7.26 -4.78
C ALA A 2 -28.35 5.86 -4.25
N GLU A 3 -28.66 4.83 -5.02
CA GLU A 3 -28.27 3.44 -4.73
C GLU A 3 -26.76 3.40 -4.46
N ARG A 4 -26.37 2.80 -3.34
CA ARG A 4 -24.96 2.49 -3.10
C ARG A 4 -24.53 1.49 -4.19
N LYS A 5 -23.74 1.95 -5.17
CA LYS A 5 -23.14 1.12 -6.23
C LYS A 5 -22.32 -0.07 -5.68
N TYR A 6 -21.87 0.04 -4.43
CA TYR A 6 -21.07 -0.97 -3.75
C TYR A 6 -21.75 -1.41 -2.45
N LYS A 7 -21.70 -2.72 -2.19
CA LYS A 7 -22.03 -3.30 -0.89
C LYS A 7 -20.77 -3.32 -0.04
N VAL A 8 -20.88 -2.91 1.23
CA VAL A 8 -19.79 -3.11 2.21
C VAL A 8 -19.83 -4.57 2.65
N ASP A 9 -18.84 -5.35 2.24
CA ASP A 9 -18.82 -6.80 2.48
C ASP A 9 -18.17 -7.14 3.82
N LYS A 10 -17.10 -6.44 4.18
CA LYS A 10 -16.34 -6.67 5.41
C LYS A 10 -15.79 -5.38 5.97
N VAL A 11 -15.71 -5.32 7.29
CA VAL A 11 -15.18 -4.18 8.05
C VAL A 11 -14.28 -4.71 9.15
N ALA A 12 -13.05 -4.22 9.20
CA ALA A 12 -12.11 -4.44 10.30
C ALA A 12 -11.91 -3.12 11.04
N ILE A 13 -11.98 -3.13 12.38
CA ILE A 13 -11.97 -1.90 13.19
C ILE A 13 -10.82 -1.95 14.19
N ARG A 14 -10.00 -0.90 14.22
CA ARG A 14 -9.00 -0.67 15.26
C ARG A 14 -9.69 -0.09 16.49
N THR A 15 -9.67 -0.81 17.60
CA THR A 15 -10.43 -0.44 18.81
C THR A 15 -9.87 0.80 19.49
N GLU A 16 -8.57 1.05 19.35
CA GLU A 16 -7.85 2.15 19.99
C GLU A 16 -8.35 3.53 19.53
N ASP A 17 -8.61 3.67 18.21
CA ASP A 17 -8.93 4.96 17.59
C ASP A 17 -10.19 4.97 16.71
N GLY A 18 -10.84 3.81 16.54
CA GLY A 18 -12.06 3.64 15.76
C GLY A 18 -11.85 3.65 14.25
N THR A 19 -10.60 3.59 13.78
CA THR A 19 -10.27 3.52 12.35
C THR A 19 -10.80 2.22 11.75
N LYS A 20 -11.42 2.30 10.58
CA LYS A 20 -11.99 1.17 9.86
C LYS A 20 -11.23 0.94 8.56
N VAL A 21 -11.06 -0.33 8.23
CA VAL A 21 -10.73 -0.80 6.89
C VAL A 21 -11.96 -1.55 6.38
N GLU A 22 -12.45 -1.16 5.23
CA GLU A 22 -13.66 -1.69 4.61
C GLU A 22 -13.32 -2.27 3.24
N LEU A 23 -13.92 -3.41 2.91
CA LEU A 23 -13.90 -3.97 1.57
C LEU A 23 -15.29 -3.78 0.94
N TRP A 24 -15.34 -2.95 -0.10
CA TRP A 24 -16.56 -2.62 -0.84
C TRP A 24 -16.57 -3.40 -2.15
N THR A 25 -17.67 -4.09 -2.47
CA THR A 25 -17.79 -4.89 -3.69
C THR A 25 -19.02 -4.47 -4.49
N ALA A 26 -18.84 -4.26 -5.79
CA ALA A 26 -19.91 -3.98 -6.74
C ALA A 26 -20.49 -5.28 -7.33
N PRO A 27 -21.70 -5.24 -7.92
CA PRO A 27 -22.35 -6.43 -8.49
C PRO A 27 -21.57 -7.14 -9.62
N ASP A 28 -20.72 -6.40 -10.33
CA ASP A 28 -19.82 -6.90 -11.38
C ASP A 28 -18.54 -7.54 -10.83
N GLY A 29 -18.35 -7.53 -9.50
CA GLY A 29 -17.18 -8.07 -8.82
C GLY A 29 -16.05 -7.07 -8.64
N ASP A 30 -16.18 -5.82 -9.11
CA ASP A 30 -15.19 -4.77 -8.82
C ASP A 30 -15.13 -4.50 -7.32
N GLN A 31 -13.93 -4.31 -6.79
CA GLN A 31 -13.74 -4.06 -5.35
C GLN A 31 -13.00 -2.76 -5.07
N GLN A 32 -13.29 -2.16 -3.92
CA GLN A 32 -12.51 -1.07 -3.36
C GLN A 32 -12.09 -1.42 -1.93
N LEU A 33 -10.80 -1.29 -1.63
CA LEU A 33 -10.30 -1.30 -0.26
C LEU A 33 -10.27 0.14 0.23
N VAL A 34 -10.99 0.40 1.32
CA VAL A 34 -11.24 1.76 1.79
C VAL A 34 -10.85 1.88 3.25
N MET A 35 -10.25 3.01 3.63
CA MET A 35 -9.98 3.37 5.02
C MET A 35 -10.87 4.54 5.45
N VAL A 36 -11.42 4.44 6.65
CA VAL A 36 -12.20 5.51 7.29
C VAL A 36 -11.59 5.78 8.65
N LEU A 37 -11.05 6.99 8.86
CA LEU A 37 -10.49 7.38 10.15
C LEU A 37 -11.60 7.49 11.20
N GLY A 38 -11.35 6.91 12.38
CA GLY A 38 -12.23 7.11 13.52
C GLY A 38 -12.03 8.49 14.14
N LYS A 39 -12.99 8.93 14.97
CA LYS A 39 -12.96 10.25 15.62
C LYS A 39 -11.64 10.54 16.34
N LYS A 40 -11.15 9.59 17.13
CA LYS A 40 -9.87 9.74 17.85
C LYS A 40 -8.68 9.82 16.89
N ALA A 41 -8.71 9.07 15.79
CA ALA A 41 -7.66 9.09 14.78
C ALA A 41 -7.61 10.44 14.05
N LEU A 42 -8.78 11.03 13.77
CA LEU A 42 -8.90 12.39 13.23
C LEU A 42 -8.35 13.43 14.21
N GLU A 43 -8.81 13.42 15.46
CA GLU A 43 -8.32 14.33 16.51
C GLU A 43 -6.80 14.24 16.67
N PHE A 44 -6.23 13.04 16.61
CA PHE A 44 -4.79 12.82 16.72
C PHE A 44 -4.03 13.30 15.47
N ALA A 45 -4.57 13.07 14.28
CA ALA A 45 -4.01 13.61 13.04
C ALA A 45 -4.04 15.15 13.04
N GLU A 46 -5.14 15.77 13.47
CA GLU A 46 -5.28 17.23 13.60
C GLU A 46 -4.27 17.81 14.60
N PHE A 47 -4.16 17.20 15.79
CA PHE A 47 -3.20 17.62 16.81
C PHE A 47 -1.77 17.66 16.27
N HIS A 48 -1.36 16.65 15.51
CA HIS A 48 -0.02 16.57 14.94
C HIS A 48 0.27 17.60 13.84
N ARG A 49 -0.75 18.24 13.28
CA ARG A 49 -0.61 19.14 12.13
C ARG A 49 -0.30 20.57 12.52
N ASN A 50 -0.51 20.94 13.78
CA ASN A 50 0.01 22.18 14.35
C ASN A 50 -0.25 23.42 13.47
N GLY A 51 -1.48 23.60 13.00
CA GLY A 51 -1.90 24.76 12.19
C GLY A 51 -1.83 24.58 10.67
N ILE A 52 -1.43 23.41 10.16
CA ILE A 52 -1.54 23.08 8.73
C ILE A 52 -3.02 22.77 8.39
N PRO A 53 -3.63 23.39 7.35
CA PRO A 53 -5.02 23.15 6.97
C PRO A 53 -5.33 21.68 6.66
N GLU A 54 -6.55 21.21 6.97
CA GLU A 54 -7.00 19.84 6.68
C GLU A 54 -6.78 19.46 5.20
N PRO A 55 -6.21 18.28 4.78
CA PRO A 55 -6.21 17.99 3.36
C PRO A 55 -7.67 17.72 2.97
N GLU A 56 -7.98 18.00 1.71
CA GLU A 56 -9.28 17.65 1.18
C GLU A 56 -9.52 16.14 1.34
N GLY A 57 -10.67 15.78 1.92
CA GLY A 57 -11.10 14.39 2.04
C GLY A 57 -10.53 13.60 3.23
N LEU A 58 -9.91 14.23 4.23
CA LEU A 58 -9.42 13.53 5.44
C LEU A 58 -10.54 12.79 6.18
N GLN A 59 -11.72 13.41 6.26
CA GLN A 59 -12.91 12.84 6.91
C GLN A 59 -13.72 11.93 5.98
N LEU A 60 -13.36 11.84 4.70
CA LEU A 60 -14.05 11.00 3.72
C LEU A 60 -13.43 9.60 3.68
N PRO A 61 -14.19 8.57 3.25
CA PRO A 61 -13.61 7.27 2.98
C PRO A 61 -12.49 7.37 1.93
N HIS A 62 -11.28 6.99 2.33
CA HIS A 62 -10.09 7.09 1.49
C HIS A 62 -9.82 5.76 0.79
N VAL A 63 -9.76 5.77 -0.54
CA VAL A 63 -9.56 4.55 -1.33
C VAL A 63 -8.08 4.19 -1.37
N LEU A 64 -7.74 3.03 -0.81
CA LEU A 64 -6.39 2.48 -0.81
C LEU A 64 -6.11 1.65 -2.07
N ALA A 65 -7.10 0.87 -2.53
CA ALA A 65 -6.96 0.07 -3.74
C ALA A 65 -8.29 -0.13 -4.46
N LYS A 66 -8.21 -0.39 -5.76
CA LYS A 66 -9.32 -0.75 -6.64
C LYS A 66 -8.98 -2.01 -7.42
N TYR A 67 -9.83 -3.03 -7.30
CA TYR A 67 -9.74 -4.24 -8.11
C TYR A 67 -10.80 -4.19 -9.21
N TYR A 68 -10.38 -4.38 -10.45
CA TYR A 68 -11.25 -4.46 -11.62
C TYR A 68 -11.38 -5.92 -12.04
N ALA A 69 -12.58 -6.48 -11.87
CA ALA A 69 -12.80 -7.93 -12.01
C ALA A 69 -12.62 -8.41 -13.46
N ASN A 70 -13.17 -7.66 -14.42
CA ASN A 70 -13.11 -8.01 -15.84
C ASN A 70 -11.67 -8.06 -16.37
N GLU A 71 -10.81 -7.18 -15.87
CA GLU A 71 -9.42 -7.07 -16.30
C GLU A 71 -8.46 -7.86 -15.40
N ARG A 72 -8.94 -8.37 -14.25
CA ARG A 72 -8.12 -8.97 -13.18
C ARG A 72 -6.96 -8.05 -12.78
N LYS A 73 -7.23 -6.75 -12.67
CA LYS A 73 -6.24 -5.72 -12.34
C LYS A 73 -6.48 -5.15 -10.96
N LEU A 74 -5.42 -5.00 -10.18
CA LEU A 74 -5.43 -4.31 -8.90
C LEU A 74 -4.63 -3.00 -9.01
N VAL A 75 -5.30 -1.87 -8.88
CA VAL A 75 -4.67 -0.54 -8.78
C VAL A 75 -4.54 -0.18 -7.31
N THR A 76 -3.34 0.13 -6.86
CA THR A 76 -3.05 0.51 -5.48
C THR A 76 -2.59 1.96 -5.42
N PHE A 77 -2.95 2.66 -4.33
CA PHE A 77 -2.57 4.05 -4.05
C PHE A 77 -1.76 4.09 -2.74
N PRO A 78 -0.45 3.76 -2.78
CA PRO A 78 0.37 3.69 -1.58
C PRO A 78 0.45 5.03 -0.85
N CYS A 79 0.07 5.03 0.42
CA CYS A 79 0.06 6.22 1.26
C CYS A 79 0.36 5.88 2.72
N SER A 80 0.70 6.90 3.49
CA SER A 80 0.73 6.78 4.95
C SER A 80 -0.69 6.67 5.48
N THR A 81 -0.94 5.73 6.39
CA THR A 81 -2.27 5.52 6.99
C THR A 81 -2.26 5.68 8.51
N LYS A 82 -1.10 6.00 9.08
CA LYS A 82 -0.97 6.30 10.50
C LYS A 82 -1.60 7.66 10.77
N PRO A 83 -2.42 7.80 11.83
CA PRO A 83 -3.05 9.07 12.18
C PRO A 83 -2.00 10.06 12.67
N ASN A 84 -1.38 10.80 11.77
CA ASN A 84 -0.39 11.83 12.07
C ASN A 84 -0.47 12.91 10.99
N LYS A 85 0.46 13.86 11.00
CA LYS A 85 0.45 14.97 10.05
C LYS A 85 0.61 14.59 8.57
N TYR A 86 1.05 13.37 8.29
CA TYR A 86 1.28 12.82 6.95
C TYR A 86 0.22 11.78 6.58
N VAL A 87 -0.87 11.65 7.32
CA VAL A 87 -1.92 10.68 6.97
C VAL A 87 -2.46 10.98 5.57
N TYR A 88 -2.57 9.94 4.75
CA TYR A 88 -2.88 9.96 3.32
C TYR A 88 -1.87 10.64 2.39
N ASP A 89 -0.73 11.10 2.89
CA ASP A 89 0.35 11.53 2.02
C ASP A 89 0.85 10.35 1.17
N PRO A 90 1.05 10.54 -0.15
CA PRO A 90 1.62 9.53 -1.03
C PRO A 90 2.97 9.02 -0.51
N LYS A 91 3.22 7.72 -0.66
CA LYS A 91 4.53 7.12 -0.35
C LYS A 91 5.55 7.27 -1.47
N TYR A 92 5.09 7.63 -2.67
CA TYR A 92 5.90 7.73 -3.86
C TYR A 92 5.56 8.99 -4.66
N ASP A 93 6.48 9.43 -5.51
CA ASP A 93 6.27 10.58 -6.40
C ASP A 93 5.31 10.27 -7.56
N PHE A 94 5.11 8.99 -7.89
CA PHE A 94 4.08 8.53 -8.83
C PHE A 94 2.77 8.19 -8.12
N ARG A 95 1.67 8.24 -8.87
CA ARG A 95 0.31 8.18 -8.33
C ARG A 95 -0.11 6.79 -7.90
N SER A 96 0.18 5.76 -8.70
CA SER A 96 -0.32 4.42 -8.43
C SER A 96 0.60 3.29 -8.88
N ILE A 97 0.35 2.11 -8.31
CA ILE A 97 0.95 0.86 -8.79
C ILE A 97 -0.20 -0.08 -9.17
N THR A 98 -0.26 -0.43 -10.45
CA THR A 98 -1.19 -1.39 -11.02
C THR A 98 -0.54 -2.77 -11.07
N PHE A 99 -1.29 -3.82 -10.76
CA PHE A 99 -0.87 -5.20 -10.84
C PHE A 99 -1.84 -5.96 -11.75
N GLU A 100 -1.32 -6.54 -12.83
CA GLU A 100 -2.09 -7.38 -13.73
C GLU A 100 -2.23 -8.81 -13.17
N ASN A 101 -3.21 -9.56 -13.67
CA ASN A 101 -3.47 -10.97 -13.36
C ASN A 101 -3.66 -11.30 -11.86
N GLN A 102 -4.17 -10.35 -11.08
CA GLN A 102 -4.42 -10.52 -9.66
C GLN A 102 -5.70 -11.32 -9.35
N GLN A 103 -5.79 -11.79 -8.12
CA GLN A 103 -7.01 -12.33 -7.53
C GLN A 103 -7.76 -11.21 -6.79
N PRO A 104 -9.07 -11.34 -6.57
CA PRO A 104 -9.83 -10.41 -5.74
C PRO A 104 -9.23 -10.30 -4.33
N LEU A 105 -9.37 -9.11 -3.74
CA LEU A 105 -8.97 -8.85 -2.37
C LEU A 105 -9.89 -9.59 -1.39
N GLN A 106 -9.33 -9.98 -0.25
CA GLN A 106 -10.09 -10.55 0.86
C GLN A 106 -9.65 -9.89 2.16
N LEU A 107 -10.59 -9.25 2.87
CA LEU A 107 -10.33 -8.70 4.19
C LEU A 107 -10.61 -9.77 5.26
N ASN A 108 -9.68 -9.95 6.19
CA ASN A 108 -9.92 -10.67 7.43
C ASN A 108 -10.29 -9.67 8.52
N ALA A 109 -11.56 -9.68 8.94
CA ALA A 109 -12.09 -8.71 9.91
C ALA A 109 -11.47 -8.87 11.30
N ASP A 110 -11.06 -10.09 11.67
CA ASP A 110 -10.53 -10.40 13.00
C ASP A 110 -9.09 -9.91 13.19
N THR A 111 -8.32 -9.84 12.09
CA THR A 111 -6.89 -9.53 12.12
C THR A 111 -6.53 -8.25 11.39
N THR A 112 -7.49 -7.59 10.72
CA THR A 112 -7.28 -6.44 9.82
C THR A 112 -6.40 -6.73 8.60
N ILE A 113 -5.98 -7.99 8.42
CA ILE A 113 -5.12 -8.44 7.32
C ILE A 113 -5.92 -8.48 6.02
N VAL A 114 -5.34 -7.91 4.96
CA VAL A 114 -5.85 -8.01 3.60
C VAL A 114 -5.03 -9.05 2.84
N HIS A 115 -5.72 -10.10 2.38
CA HIS A 115 -5.19 -11.10 1.46
C HIS A 115 -5.46 -10.70 0.01
N GLY A 116 -4.69 -11.26 -0.92
CA GLY A 116 -4.74 -10.92 -2.35
C GLY A 116 -3.89 -9.70 -2.71
N LEU A 117 -3.19 -9.09 -1.74
CA LEU A 117 -2.20 -8.06 -2.03
C LEU A 117 -0.93 -8.67 -2.68
N PRO A 118 -0.24 -7.91 -3.56
CA PRO A 118 0.98 -8.37 -4.21
C PRO A 118 2.10 -8.67 -3.23
N SER A 119 2.98 -9.61 -3.60
CA SER A 119 4.09 -9.99 -2.72
C SER A 119 4.99 -8.80 -2.36
N GLY A 120 5.18 -8.57 -1.07
CA GLY A 120 5.98 -7.45 -0.57
C GLY A 120 5.18 -6.19 -0.19
N PHE A 121 3.85 -6.20 -0.37
CA PHE A 121 2.96 -5.22 0.26
C PHE A 121 2.80 -5.49 1.75
N GLU A 122 2.60 -4.41 2.51
CA GLU A 122 2.15 -4.45 3.90
C GLU A 122 0.70 -5.00 3.95
N PRO A 123 0.48 -6.19 4.54
CA PRO A 123 -0.83 -6.82 4.60
C PRO A 123 -1.82 -6.12 5.53
N ASN A 124 -1.35 -5.36 6.53
CA ASN A 124 -2.22 -4.58 7.40
C ASN A 124 -2.27 -3.12 6.94
N PRO A 125 -3.37 -2.66 6.31
CA PRO A 125 -3.46 -1.28 5.83
C PRO A 125 -3.36 -0.23 6.93
N MET A 126 -3.60 -0.59 8.20
CA MET A 126 -3.52 0.32 9.35
C MET A 126 -2.08 0.66 9.78
N ASP A 127 -1.08 -0.10 9.32
CA ASP A 127 0.34 0.11 9.60
C ASP A 127 1.07 0.91 8.50
N GLY A 128 0.34 1.23 7.42
CA GLY A 128 0.82 1.93 6.24
C GLY A 128 0.47 1.15 4.98
N PHE A 129 -0.14 1.77 3.98
CA PHE A 129 -0.52 1.05 2.76
C PHE A 129 0.56 1.19 1.68
N GLY A 130 1.14 0.10 1.18
CA GLY A 130 2.24 0.13 0.20
C GLY A 130 3.24 -1.02 0.35
N LEU A 131 4.37 -0.93 -0.37
CA LEU A 131 5.45 -1.90 -0.18
C LEU A 131 6.13 -1.77 1.18
N TYR A 132 6.68 -2.88 1.68
CA TYR A 132 7.60 -2.87 2.80
C TYR A 132 8.78 -1.93 2.53
N TYR A 133 9.25 -1.26 3.57
CA TYR A 133 10.28 -0.24 3.48
C TYR A 133 11.53 -0.64 2.67
N PRO A 134 12.11 -1.84 2.80
CA PRO A 134 13.27 -2.23 1.98
C PRO A 134 12.96 -2.32 0.49
N LEU A 135 11.72 -2.62 0.12
CA LEU A 135 11.32 -2.80 -1.27
C LEU A 135 11.00 -1.48 -1.97
N ARG A 136 10.85 -0.38 -1.21
CA ARG A 136 10.68 0.97 -1.77
C ARG A 136 11.85 1.38 -2.67
N PHE A 137 13.06 0.86 -2.41
CA PHE A 137 14.25 1.19 -3.20
C PHE A 137 14.14 0.69 -4.65
N ILE A 138 13.28 -0.29 -4.92
CA ILE A 138 12.98 -0.74 -6.28
C ILE A 138 12.33 0.39 -7.07
N PHE A 139 11.48 1.20 -6.42
CA PHE A 139 10.75 2.26 -7.08
C PHE A 139 11.44 3.62 -7.05
N LYS A 140 12.42 3.81 -6.16
CA LYS A 140 13.23 5.03 -6.12
C LYS A 140 13.89 5.40 -7.46
N VAL A 141 14.25 4.39 -8.27
CA VAL A 141 14.81 4.62 -9.61
C VAL A 141 13.79 5.25 -10.57
N PHE A 142 12.51 4.90 -10.42
CA PHE A 142 11.43 5.46 -11.24
C PHE A 142 11.05 6.86 -10.77
N GLU A 143 11.09 7.13 -9.47
CA GLU A 143 10.89 8.49 -8.91
C GLU A 143 11.93 9.50 -9.43
N GLN A 144 13.15 9.02 -9.71
CA GLN A 144 14.21 9.85 -10.31
C GLN A 144 14.06 10.04 -11.82
N THR A 145 13.11 9.36 -12.46
CA THR A 145 12.89 9.42 -13.90
C THR A 145 11.78 10.41 -14.20
N LEU A 146 12.12 11.50 -14.92
CA LEU A 146 11.15 12.54 -15.25
C LEU A 146 9.99 11.99 -16.09
N GLY A 147 8.76 12.34 -15.69
CA GLY A 147 7.54 11.98 -16.42
C GLY A 147 6.94 10.63 -16.07
N VAL A 148 7.45 9.92 -15.05
CA VAL A 148 6.78 8.72 -14.54
C VAL A 148 5.60 9.13 -13.67
N GLU A 149 4.40 8.74 -14.07
CA GLU A 149 3.14 9.01 -13.36
C GLU A 149 2.55 7.76 -12.71
N ASP A 150 2.74 6.59 -13.32
CA ASP A 150 2.20 5.32 -12.84
C ASP A 150 3.14 4.14 -13.15
N ILE A 151 3.06 3.09 -12.34
CA ILE A 151 3.77 1.83 -12.56
C ILE A 151 2.75 0.71 -12.78
N THR A 152 2.93 -0.09 -13.83
CA THR A 152 2.17 -1.32 -14.09
C THR A 152 3.07 -2.52 -13.95
N MET A 153 2.79 -3.37 -12.97
CA MET A 153 3.39 -4.67 -12.78
C MET A 153 2.71 -5.69 -13.70
N CYS A 154 3.47 -6.21 -14.67
CA CYS A 154 2.94 -7.00 -15.80
C CYS A 154 3.76 -8.26 -16.07
N ASP A 155 3.27 -9.12 -16.97
CA ASP A 155 3.95 -10.34 -17.43
C ASP A 155 4.80 -10.13 -18.70
N ASP A 156 4.92 -8.89 -19.19
CA ASP A 156 5.76 -8.54 -20.34
C ASP A 156 7.21 -9.05 -20.16
N GLU A 157 7.88 -9.40 -21.26
CA GLU A 157 9.28 -9.87 -21.20
C GLU A 157 10.27 -8.74 -20.88
N HIS A 158 9.92 -7.52 -21.26
CA HIS A 158 10.79 -6.35 -21.21
C HIS A 158 10.10 -5.17 -20.54
N MET A 159 10.90 -4.36 -19.85
CA MET A 159 10.42 -3.10 -19.29
C MET A 159 10.14 -2.12 -20.44
N SER A 160 9.05 -1.38 -20.35
CA SER A 160 8.74 -0.30 -21.29
C SER A 160 8.24 0.93 -20.56
N PHE A 161 8.38 2.10 -21.18
CA PHE A 161 7.90 3.37 -20.68
C PHE A 161 7.20 4.11 -21.81
N LYS A 162 5.91 4.44 -21.62
CA LYS A 162 5.10 5.14 -22.61
C LYS A 162 3.99 5.92 -21.90
N ASP A 163 3.74 7.15 -22.34
CA ASP A 163 2.65 8.01 -21.87
C ASP A 163 2.58 8.11 -20.34
N GLY A 164 3.74 8.27 -19.70
CA GLY A 164 3.87 8.37 -18.24
C GLY A 164 3.77 7.06 -17.47
N VAL A 165 3.51 5.93 -18.14
CA VAL A 165 3.35 4.62 -17.51
C VAL A 165 4.60 3.77 -17.71
N VAL A 166 5.21 3.34 -16.61
CA VAL A 166 6.26 2.31 -16.62
C VAL A 166 5.61 0.93 -16.53
N ARG A 167 5.76 0.11 -17.56
CA ARG A 167 5.42 -1.32 -17.49
C ARG A 167 6.62 -2.09 -16.99
N PHE A 168 6.54 -2.59 -15.77
CA PHE A 168 7.62 -3.28 -15.08
C PHE A 168 7.31 -4.78 -14.93
N PRO A 169 8.08 -5.66 -15.61
CA PRO A 169 7.87 -7.09 -15.52
C PRO A 169 7.96 -7.65 -14.10
N ILE A 170 6.94 -8.40 -13.68
CA ILE A 170 6.82 -8.92 -12.32
C ILE A 170 7.95 -9.89 -11.96
N PHE A 171 8.48 -10.64 -12.94
CA PHE A 171 9.62 -11.52 -12.72
C PHE A 171 10.89 -10.74 -12.34
N LYS A 172 11.11 -9.54 -12.93
CA LYS A 172 12.23 -8.66 -12.57
C LYS A 172 12.05 -8.13 -11.15
N TYR A 173 10.84 -7.73 -10.78
CA TYR A 173 10.52 -7.35 -9.40
C TYR A 173 10.80 -8.48 -8.40
N HIS A 174 10.38 -9.70 -8.69
CA HIS A 174 10.63 -10.85 -7.81
C HIS A 174 12.12 -11.13 -7.64
N PHE A 175 12.91 -11.01 -8.70
CA PHE A 175 14.37 -11.16 -8.65
C PHE A 175 15.00 -10.10 -7.73
N VAL A 176 14.69 -8.82 -7.96
CA VAL A 176 15.24 -7.71 -7.16
C VAL A 176 14.79 -7.79 -5.70
N ARG A 177 13.51 -8.06 -5.45
CA ARG A 177 12.96 -8.27 -4.10
C ARG A 177 13.71 -9.37 -3.34
N THR A 178 13.98 -10.49 -4.01
CA THR A 178 14.69 -11.62 -3.39
C THR A 178 16.14 -11.25 -3.08
N ALA A 179 16.81 -10.51 -3.97
CA ALA A 179 18.16 -10.02 -3.75
C ALA A 179 18.23 -9.05 -2.55
N ILE A 180 17.31 -8.09 -2.45
CA ILE A 180 17.22 -7.15 -1.31
C ILE A 180 17.01 -7.91 0.00
N ASN A 181 16.10 -8.88 0.03
CA ASN A 181 15.84 -9.67 1.23
C ASN A 181 17.06 -10.49 1.67
N ARG A 182 17.81 -11.07 0.71
CA ARG A 182 19.06 -11.79 1.01
C ARG A 182 20.12 -10.87 1.59
N ALA A 183 20.34 -9.70 0.96
CA ALA A 183 21.29 -8.72 1.44
C ALA A 183 20.94 -8.21 2.86
N HIS A 184 19.66 -7.96 3.11
CA HIS A 184 19.19 -7.52 4.44
C HIS A 184 19.46 -8.58 5.53
N ARG A 185 19.19 -9.86 5.25
CA ARG A 185 19.48 -10.95 6.19
C ARG A 185 20.98 -11.05 6.48
N ALA A 186 21.82 -11.03 5.45
CA ALA A 186 23.27 -11.07 5.62
C ALA A 186 23.79 -9.90 6.48
N ALA A 187 23.23 -8.70 6.33
CA ALA A 187 23.58 -7.54 7.15
C ALA A 187 23.16 -7.71 8.62
N LEU A 188 21.98 -8.31 8.88
CA LEU A 188 21.53 -8.61 10.24
C LEU A 188 22.41 -9.67 10.91
N ASP A 189 22.79 -10.71 10.17
CA ASP A 189 23.67 -11.78 10.67
C ASP A 189 25.02 -11.20 11.08
N PHE A 190 25.63 -10.38 10.22
CA PHE A 190 26.87 -9.67 10.54
C PHE A 190 26.75 -8.79 11.80
N ALA A 191 25.68 -7.99 11.90
CA ALA A 191 25.46 -7.12 13.06
C ALA A 191 25.24 -7.92 14.37
N ASN A 192 24.60 -9.08 14.29
CA ASN A 192 24.40 -9.96 15.44
C ASN A 192 25.69 -10.65 15.88
N ASP A 193 26.52 -11.06 14.92
CA ASP A 193 27.82 -11.66 15.22
C ASP A 193 28.78 -10.64 15.85
N GLU A 194 28.80 -9.39 15.38
CA GLU A 194 29.53 -8.29 16.02
C GLU A 194 29.02 -7.98 17.44
N LYS A 195 27.70 -7.98 17.67
CA LYS A 195 27.15 -7.81 19.03
C LYS A 195 27.57 -8.94 19.96
N LYS A 196 27.56 -10.19 19.48
CA LYS A 196 28.02 -11.35 20.26
C LYS A 196 29.51 -11.33 20.53
N SER A 197 30.33 -10.83 19.59
CA SER A 197 31.77 -10.67 19.78
C SER A 197 32.08 -9.61 20.85
N TYR A 198 31.31 -8.53 20.88
CA TYR A 198 31.43 -7.45 21.87
C TYR A 198 31.00 -7.88 23.28
N LEU A 199 29.95 -8.70 23.41
CA LEU A 199 29.47 -9.22 24.70
C LEU A 199 30.33 -10.35 25.31
N ARG A 200 31.30 -10.87 24.55
CA ARG A 200 32.26 -11.90 25.00
C ARG A 200 33.60 -11.31 25.46
N LYS A 201 33.75 -9.99 25.40
CA LYS A 201 34.86 -9.23 26.03
C LYS A 201 34.39 -8.64 27.35
#